data_AF-L0HSR0-F1
#
_entry.id   AF-L0HSR0-F1
#
_cell.length_a   1.000
_cell.length_b   1.000
_cell.length_c   1.000
_cell.angle_alpha   90.00
_cell.angle_beta   90.00
_cell.angle_gamma   90.00
#
_symmetry.space_group_name_H-M   'P 1'
#
loop_
_entity.id
_entity.type
_entity.pdbx_description
1 polymer ?
#
loop_
_entity_poly.entity_id
_entity_poly.type
_entity_poly.pdbx_seq_one_letter_code
_entity_poly.pdbx_strand_id
1 'polypeptide(L)'
;VKKLAKKYHFFVASDSIIKQIPCLLGPGLNKAGKFPTLVSHSNPLKDQVDDLKCSIKFQLKKVLCMGVGVANVGMSERDIYVNTQ
;
A
#
# COMPACT_ATOMS: atom_id res chain seq x y z
N VAL A 1 -15.16 8.31 -3.26
CA VAL A 1 -13.70 8.12 -3.00
C VAL A 1 -13.36 8.05 -1.50
N LYS A 2 -13.74 9.02 -0.66
CA LYS A 2 -13.37 9.05 0.77
C LYS A 2 -13.73 7.78 1.57
N LYS A 3 -14.89 7.17 1.32
CA LYS A 3 -15.29 5.90 1.98
C LYS A 3 -14.36 4.73 1.61
N LEU A 4 -14.05 4.59 0.31
CA LEU A 4 -13.15 3.55 -0.20
C LEU A 4 -11.71 3.77 0.29
N ALA A 5 -11.23 5.02 0.25
CA ALA A 5 -9.90 5.39 0.73
C ALA A 5 -9.72 5.20 2.25
N LYS A 6 -10.80 5.20 3.05
CA LYS A 6 -10.73 4.83 4.47
C LYS A 6 -10.74 3.31 4.67
N LYS A 7 -11.52 2.57 3.86
CA LYS A 7 -11.70 1.12 4.03
C LYS A 7 -10.49 0.30 3.62
N TYR A 8 -9.75 0.72 2.58
CA TYR A 8 -8.62 -0.03 2.04
C TYR A 8 -7.31 0.74 2.18
N HIS A 9 -6.22 0.03 2.48
CA HIS A 9 -4.89 0.60 2.62
C HIS A 9 -4.17 0.72 1.27
N PHE A 10 -4.33 -0.29 0.42
CA PHE A 10 -3.71 -0.36 -0.91
C PHE A 10 -4.78 -0.48 -1.99
N PHE A 11 -4.47 0.07 -3.17
CA PHE A 11 -5.25 -0.07 -4.37
C PHE A 11 -4.35 -0.66 -5.46
N VAL A 12 -4.95 -1.45 -6.33
CA VAL A 12 -4.27 -2.12 -7.43
C VAL A 12 -5.02 -1.78 -8.70
N ALA A 13 -4.29 -1.43 -9.76
CA ALA A 13 -4.89 -1.05 -11.04
C ALA A 13 -4.14 -1.72 -12.20
N SER A 14 -4.89 -2.16 -13.21
CA SER A 14 -4.32 -2.66 -14.46
C SER A 14 -3.75 -1.53 -15.31
N ASP A 15 -2.84 -1.88 -16.23
CA ASP A 15 -2.21 -0.96 -17.20
C ASP A 15 -3.21 -0.09 -17.97
N SER A 16 -4.37 -0.65 -18.32
CA SER A 16 -5.42 0.06 -19.07
C SER A 16 -6.08 1.16 -18.24
N ILE A 17 -6.21 0.96 -16.93
CA ILE A 17 -7.01 1.82 -16.04
C ILE A 17 -6.13 2.83 -15.31
N ILE A 18 -4.86 2.50 -15.03
CA ILE A 18 -3.96 3.37 -14.25
C ILE A 18 -3.80 4.77 -14.86
N LYS A 19 -3.88 4.90 -16.20
CA LYS A 19 -3.77 6.18 -16.92
C LYS A 19 -4.98 7.10 -16.70
N GLN A 20 -6.15 6.54 -16.39
CA GLN A 20 -7.39 7.29 -16.17
C GLN A 20 -7.56 7.73 -14.71
N ILE A 21 -6.94 7.01 -13.77
CA ILE A 21 -7.07 7.25 -12.33
C ILE A 21 -6.59 8.64 -11.88
N PRO A 22 -5.46 9.21 -12.37
CA PRO A 22 -5.03 10.55 -12.00
C PRO A 22 -6.07 11.62 -12.30
N CYS A 23 -6.76 11.53 -13.44
CA CYS A 23 -7.74 12.51 -13.87
C CYS A 23 -9.04 12.42 -13.04
N LEU A 24 -9.55 11.21 -12.84
CA LEU A 24 -10.86 10.99 -12.20
C LEU A 24 -10.78 10.97 -10.66
N LEU A 25 -9.72 10.40 -10.11
CA LEU A 25 -9.60 10.07 -8.69
C LEU A 25 -8.33 10.64 -8.04
N GLY A 26 -7.48 11.33 -8.81
CA GLY A 26 -6.21 11.90 -8.35
C GLY A 26 -6.35 12.80 -7.13
N PRO A 27 -7.26 13.80 -7.08
CA PRO A 27 -7.38 14.70 -5.93
C PRO A 27 -7.75 13.97 -4.63
N GLY A 28 -8.54 12.91 -4.73
CA GLY A 28 -9.03 12.14 -3.57
C GLY A 28 -8.03 11.09 -3.08
N LEU A 29 -7.39 10.36 -4.00
CA LEU A 29 -6.47 9.27 -3.68
C LEU A 29 -5.05 9.75 -3.38
N ASN A 30 -4.58 10.79 -4.08
CA ASN A 30 -3.25 11.36 -3.83
C ASN A 30 -3.20 12.09 -2.47
N LYS A 31 -4.26 12.84 -2.12
CA LYS A 31 -4.38 13.48 -0.80
C LYS A 31 -4.44 12.46 0.34
N ALA A 32 -4.98 11.27 0.08
CA ALA A 32 -5.00 10.16 1.04
C ALA A 32 -3.67 9.38 1.11
N GLY A 33 -2.71 9.64 0.20
CA GLY A 33 -1.45 8.91 0.11
C GLY A 33 -1.61 7.45 -0.36
N LYS A 34 -2.73 7.12 -1.02
CA LYS A 34 -3.09 5.74 -1.41
C LYS A 34 -3.19 5.62 -2.92
N PHE A 35 -2.12 5.98 -3.62
CA PHE A 35 -2.08 5.86 -5.07
C PHE A 35 -1.98 4.37 -5.47
N PRO A 36 -2.72 3.91 -6.50
CA PRO A 36 -2.70 2.49 -6.87
C PRO A 36 -1.35 2.03 -7.37
N THR A 37 -1.00 0.79 -7.03
CA THR A 37 0.15 0.08 -7.61
C THR A 37 -0.27 -0.50 -8.97
N LEU A 38 0.60 -0.38 -9.97
CA LEU A 38 0.42 -0.98 -11.29
C LEU A 38 0.52 -2.50 -11.20
N VAL A 39 -0.39 -3.19 -11.87
CA VAL A 39 -0.29 -4.63 -12.10
C VAL A 39 -0.34 -4.94 -13.59
N SER A 40 0.65 -5.73 -14.02
CA SER A 40 0.74 -6.29 -15.36
C SER A 40 -0.09 -7.57 -15.48
N HIS A 41 -0.67 -7.78 -16.65
CA HIS A 41 -1.45 -8.98 -16.97
C HIS A 41 -0.63 -10.28 -16.99
N SER A 42 0.71 -10.19 -16.97
CA SER A 42 1.60 -11.35 -17.05
C SER A 42 1.75 -12.10 -15.73
N ASN A 43 1.45 -11.48 -14.60
CA ASN A 43 1.68 -12.07 -13.27
C ASN A 43 0.35 -12.39 -12.58
N PRO A 44 0.28 -13.50 -11.84
CA PRO A 44 -0.89 -13.81 -11.04
C PRO A 44 -1.13 -12.70 -10.01
N LEU A 45 -2.34 -12.13 -10.02
CA LEU A 45 -2.77 -11.08 -9.09
C LEU A 45 -2.62 -11.48 -7.63
N LYS A 46 -2.71 -12.77 -7.34
CA LYS A 46 -2.68 -13.30 -5.97
C LYS A 46 -1.33 -13.06 -5.30
N ASP A 47 -0.25 -13.36 -6.01
CA ASP A 47 1.11 -13.25 -5.47
C ASP A 47 1.45 -11.78 -5.20
N GLN A 48 1.10 -10.90 -6.14
CA GLN A 48 1.30 -9.45 -5.96
C GLN A 48 0.45 -8.86 -4.82
N VAL A 49 -0.73 -9.41 -4.57
CA VAL A 49 -1.57 -8.99 -3.44
C VAL A 49 -0.96 -9.46 -2.12
N ASP A 50 -0.41 -10.66 -2.07
CA ASP A 50 0.24 -11.17 -0.86
C ASP A 50 1.54 -10.43 -0.57
N ASP A 51 2.33 -10.08 -1.59
CA ASP A 51 3.49 -9.19 -1.46
C ASP A 51 3.09 -7.81 -0.92
N LEU A 52 2.01 -7.22 -1.44
CA LEU A 52 1.52 -5.91 -0.99
C LEU A 52 0.96 -5.94 0.43
N LYS A 53 0.46 -7.07 0.93
CA LYS A 53 0.03 -7.22 2.33
C LYS A 53 1.22 -7.28 3.28
N CYS A 54 2.30 -7.92 2.84
CA CYS A 54 3.54 -8.05 3.61
C CYS A 54 4.43 -6.80 3.54
N SER A 55 4.15 -5.88 2.60
CA SER A 55 4.90 -4.65 2.42
C SER A 55 4.22 -3.45 3.08
N ILE A 56 4.99 -2.67 3.85
CA ILE A 56 4.54 -1.41 4.45
C ILE A 56 5.26 -0.26 3.74
N LYS A 57 4.51 0.65 3.11
CA LYS A 57 5.07 1.85 2.46
C LYS A 57 5.33 2.94 3.50
N PHE A 58 6.59 3.23 3.75
CA PHE A 58 7.03 4.36 4.54
C PHE A 58 7.03 5.62 3.67
N GLN A 59 6.22 6.62 4.01
CA GLN A 59 6.33 7.94 3.41
C GLN A 59 6.85 8.94 4.44
N LEU A 60 8.11 9.31 4.30
CA LEU A 60 8.70 10.41 5.05
C LEU A 60 8.03 11.73 4.60
N LYS A 61 7.20 12.28 5.49
CA LYS A 61 6.76 13.67 5.40
C LYS A 61 7.74 14.53 6.21
N LYS A 62 7.56 15.86 6.22
CA LYS A 62 8.34 16.76 7.10
C LYS A 62 8.00 16.51 8.58
N VAL A 63 8.35 15.34 9.11
CA VAL A 63 8.12 14.89 10.49
C VAL A 63 9.39 14.21 10.99
N LEU A 64 9.68 14.40 12.28
CA LEU A 64 10.89 13.87 12.94
C LEU A 64 10.72 12.42 13.41
N CYS A 65 9.49 12.00 13.70
CA CYS A 65 9.18 10.65 14.19
C CYS A 65 8.12 9.99 13.30
N MET A 66 8.26 8.70 13.06
CA MET A 66 7.28 7.86 12.36
C MET A 66 6.95 6.63 13.20
N GLY A 67 5.66 6.37 13.41
CA GLY A 67 5.18 5.15 14.06
C GLY A 67 4.77 4.13 13.02
N VAL A 68 5.35 2.92 13.09
CA VAL A 68 5.08 1.85 12.13
C VAL A 68 4.83 0.53 12.85
N GLY A 69 3.84 -0.21 12.37
CA GLY A 69 3.55 -1.56 12.87
C GLY A 69 4.54 -2.55 12.29
N VAL A 70 5.27 -3.25 13.16
CA VAL A 70 6.35 -4.14 12.73
C VAL A 70 5.97 -5.62 12.81
N ALA A 71 4.94 -5.95 13.60
CA ALA A 71 4.47 -7.32 13.77
C ALA A 71 3.06 -7.39 14.34
N ASN A 72 2.46 -8.58 14.25
CA ASN A 72 1.24 -8.95 14.97
C ASN A 72 1.60 -9.68 16.28
N VAL A 73 0.71 -9.66 17.27
CA VAL A 73 0.94 -10.17 18.64
C VAL A 73 1.33 -11.65 18.69
N GLY A 74 0.98 -12.44 17.66
CA GLY A 74 1.32 -13.86 17.57
C GLY A 74 2.60 -14.22 16.81
N MET A 75 3.40 -13.24 16.35
CA MET A 75 4.66 -13.52 15.64
C MET A 75 5.82 -13.82 16.60
N SER A 76 6.78 -14.63 16.16
CA SER A 76 7.96 -14.95 16.96
C SER A 76 8.91 -13.76 17.02
N GLU A 77 9.61 -13.56 18.15
CA GLU A 77 10.51 -12.42 18.36
C GLU A 77 11.60 -12.28 17.27
N ARG A 78 12.02 -13.41 16.67
CA ARG A 78 12.99 -13.44 15.58
C ARG A 78 12.44 -12.82 14.30
N ASP A 79 11.18 -13.13 13.96
CA ASP A 79 10.53 -12.58 12.76
C ASP A 79 10.27 -11.08 12.95
N ILE A 80 9.93 -10.66 14.17
CA ILE A 80 9.78 -9.24 14.51
C ILE A 80 11.11 -8.51 14.30
N TYR A 81 12.21 -9.10 14.77
CA TYR A 81 13.55 -8.50 14.63
C TYR A 81 13.94 -8.33 13.15
N VAL A 82 13.69 -9.34 12.31
CA VAL A 82 13.92 -9.25 10.86
C VAL A 82 13.10 -8.13 10.23
N ASN A 83 11.85 -7.93 10.66
CA ASN A 83 11.00 -6.86 10.13
C ASN A 83 11.40 -5.45 10.64
N THR A 84 12.06 -5.33 11.79
CA THR A 84 12.56 -4.04 12.34
C THR A 84 13.87 -3.57 11.72
N GLN A 85 14.60 -4.45 11.03
CA GLN A 85 15.97 -4.20 10.56
C GLN A 85 16.01 -3.44 9.23
#